data_AF-A0A953M882-F1
#
_entry.id   AF-A0A953M882-F1
#
_cell.length_a   1.000
_cell.length_b   1.000
_cell.length_c   1.000
_cell.angle_alpha   90.00
_cell.angle_beta   90.00
_cell.angle_gamma   90.00
#
_symmetry.space_group_name_H-M   'P 1'
#
loop_
_entity.id
_entity.type
_entity.pdbx_description
1 polymer ?
#
loop_
_entity_poly.entity_id
_entity_poly.type
_entity_poly.pdbx_seq_one_letter_code
_entity_poly.pdbx_strand_id
1 'polypeptide(L)'
;FLVENAVAPAPQEDCKGGWVVCTPESVAGFSAVGYYFGRSLHNELGVPVGLIAADWGGTPAQAWTSAEGLASFPQYADGLELMRLLREDPQAIEAEHQRALAAWSARYENAEQLTWATPGFDDSGWSTSELPSSWEGPELGGFDGTVWYRREIEIPGGWSGRELVLELGPIDDEDVTYFNGKEIGSHRGSGHWSTPRRYAVPPQLSRGGRAVVAVSVLDTGGIGGINGEPDEHLLGLAGHADRVSLAGPWKHKKGASAADVPARPQKRSMNAHTPTSLFNGMIAPVHPFEIRGAIWYQGESNRARAFEYRSLFPAMITDWRRQWGSDFPFYFVQIAPYTYGGDRGETAELREAQLMT
;
A
#
# COMPACT_ATOMS: atom_id res chain seq x y z
N PHE A 1 18.15 22.63 12.24
CA PHE A 1 16.93 22.36 11.47
C PHE A 1 16.71 20.86 11.43
N LEU A 2 15.56 20.37 11.87
CA LEU A 2 15.18 18.95 11.75
C LEU A 2 14.23 18.83 10.56
N VAL A 3 14.61 18.05 9.54
CA VAL A 3 13.74 17.75 8.39
C VAL A 3 12.89 16.53 8.75
N GLU A 4 11.58 16.62 8.62
CA GLU A 4 10.70 15.46 8.76
C GLU A 4 10.88 14.49 7.59
N ASN A 5 10.78 13.21 7.88
CA ASN A 5 10.90 12.14 6.91
C ASN A 5 9.82 12.23 5.83
N ALA A 6 10.24 12.44 4.58
CA ALA A 6 9.34 12.54 3.44
C ALA A 6 9.95 11.91 2.18
N VAL A 7 9.10 11.28 1.38
CA VAL A 7 9.42 10.82 0.03
C VAL A 7 8.60 11.63 -0.96
N ALA A 8 9.17 12.00 -2.10
CA ALA A 8 8.46 12.76 -3.12
C ALA A 8 8.84 12.33 -4.55
N PRO A 9 7.88 12.25 -5.49
CA PRO A 9 8.15 11.85 -6.87
C PRO A 9 8.90 12.92 -7.67
N ALA A 10 8.93 14.15 -7.16
CA ALA A 10 9.61 15.31 -7.74
C ALA A 10 10.29 16.15 -6.64
N PRO A 11 11.36 16.89 -6.95
CA PRO A 11 11.99 17.83 -6.02
C PRO A 11 10.93 18.77 -5.40
N GLN A 12 10.89 18.83 -4.07
CA GLN A 12 10.00 19.73 -3.35
C GLN A 12 10.69 21.08 -3.10
N GLU A 13 9.91 22.15 -3.12
CA GLU A 13 10.38 23.50 -2.80
C GLU A 13 10.43 23.77 -1.29
N ASP A 14 9.66 23.00 -0.51
CA ASP A 14 9.55 23.15 0.95
C ASP A 14 9.44 21.78 1.63
N CYS A 15 9.77 21.72 2.91
CA CYS A 15 9.66 20.52 3.75
C CYS A 15 9.08 20.85 5.12
N LYS A 16 8.47 19.85 5.76
CA LYS A 16 8.12 19.98 7.17
C LYS A 16 9.41 19.88 8.00
N GLY A 17 9.60 20.84 8.88
CA GLY A 17 10.78 20.91 9.72
C GLY A 17 10.90 22.23 10.47
N GLY A 18 11.94 22.36 11.30
CA GLY A 18 12.13 23.58 12.08
C GLY A 18 13.51 23.75 12.69
N TRP A 19 13.90 25.01 12.89
CA TRP A 19 15.06 25.38 13.71
C TRP A 19 14.69 25.27 15.19
N VAL A 20 15.56 24.61 15.95
CA VAL A 20 15.41 24.47 17.40
C VAL A 20 16.73 24.90 18.03
N VAL A 21 16.66 25.68 19.11
CA VAL A 21 17.84 26.04 19.90
C VAL A 21 18.39 24.78 20.57
N CYS A 22 19.71 24.57 20.50
CA CYS A 22 20.36 23.44 21.13
C CYS A 22 20.33 23.59 22.66
N THR A 23 19.56 22.72 23.34
CA THR A 23 19.48 22.57 24.80
C THR A 23 19.68 21.10 25.15
N PRO A 24 19.94 20.75 26.43
CA PRO A 24 19.97 19.36 26.86
C PRO A 24 18.71 18.56 26.50
N GLU A 25 17.56 19.21 26.45
CA GLU A 25 16.28 18.60 26.08
C GLU A 25 16.15 18.41 24.57
N SER A 26 16.47 19.44 23.77
CA SER A 26 16.29 19.38 22.31
C SER A 26 17.34 18.51 21.60
N VAL A 27 18.53 18.35 22.18
CA VAL A 27 19.60 17.53 21.60
C VAL A 27 19.34 16.03 21.70
N ALA A 28 18.45 15.59 22.61
CA ALA A 28 18.19 14.17 22.86
C ALA A 28 17.68 13.42 21.63
N GLY A 29 16.94 14.11 20.74
CA GLY A 29 16.44 13.55 19.47
C GLY A 29 17.31 13.86 18.25
N PHE A 30 18.51 14.42 18.45
CA PHE A 30 19.42 14.82 17.36
C PHE A 30 20.58 13.83 17.22
N SER A 31 21.21 13.80 16.03
CA SER A 31 22.41 13.00 15.78
C SER A 31 23.53 13.30 16.80
N ALA A 32 23.94 12.29 17.57
CA ALA A 32 25.06 12.43 18.52
C ALA A 32 26.35 12.86 17.81
N VAL A 33 26.65 12.26 16.64
CA VAL A 33 27.81 12.63 15.82
C VAL A 33 27.70 14.07 15.34
N GLY A 34 26.53 14.47 14.82
CA GLY A 34 26.27 15.84 14.37
C GLY A 34 26.41 16.87 15.50
N TYR A 35 25.88 16.57 16.69
CA TYR A 35 25.99 17.44 17.86
C TYR A 35 27.46 17.68 18.25
N TYR A 36 28.24 16.62 18.44
CA TYR A 36 29.64 16.78 18.86
C TYR A 36 30.48 17.47 17.78
N PHE A 37 30.21 17.19 16.50
CA PHE A 37 30.85 17.87 15.36
C PHE A 37 30.54 19.37 15.35
N GLY A 38 29.25 19.75 15.38
CA GLY A 38 28.83 21.15 15.39
C GLY A 38 29.30 21.92 16.62
N ARG A 39 29.31 21.27 17.80
CA ARG A 39 29.87 21.86 19.03
C ARG A 39 31.36 22.14 18.90
N SER A 40 32.12 21.22 18.29
CA SER A 40 33.56 21.43 18.04
C SER A 40 33.78 22.62 17.10
N LEU A 41 33.04 22.68 15.99
CA LEU A 41 33.11 23.81 15.05
C LEU A 41 32.73 25.14 15.70
N HIS A 42 31.68 25.17 16.53
CA HIS A 42 31.27 26.38 17.23
C HIS A 42 32.37 26.91 18.15
N ASN A 43 33.01 26.01 18.92
CA ASN A 43 34.10 26.37 19.83
C ASN A 43 35.35 26.87 19.08
N GLU A 44 35.63 26.31 17.91
CA GLU A 44 36.82 26.66 17.12
C GLU A 44 36.64 27.93 16.29
N LEU A 45 35.47 28.11 15.67
CA LEU A 45 35.19 29.24 14.79
C LEU A 45 34.70 30.49 15.53
N GLY A 46 34.17 30.35 16.75
CA GLY A 46 33.65 31.46 17.55
C GLY A 46 32.39 32.13 16.98
N VAL A 47 31.69 31.46 16.06
CA VAL A 47 30.44 31.95 15.44
C VAL A 47 29.30 30.93 15.63
N PRO A 48 28.03 31.34 15.59
CA PRO A 48 26.91 30.41 15.64
C PRO A 48 27.00 29.36 14.52
N VAL A 49 26.87 28.08 14.87
CA VAL A 49 26.85 26.96 13.92
C VAL A 49 25.44 26.40 13.87
N GLY A 50 24.81 26.48 12.69
CA GLY A 50 23.56 25.80 12.39
C GLY A 50 23.81 24.41 11.82
N LEU A 51 23.07 23.42 12.30
CA LEU A 51 23.09 22.06 11.73
C LEU A 51 21.72 21.74 11.13
N ILE A 52 21.71 21.14 9.94
CA ILE A 52 20.51 20.59 9.30
C ILE A 52 20.62 19.07 9.41
N ALA A 53 19.62 18.43 10.00
CA ALA A 53 19.49 16.97 10.07
C ALA A 53 18.41 16.54 9.08
N ALA A 54 18.85 15.84 8.04
CA ALA A 54 18.02 15.18 7.05
C ALA A 54 18.49 13.73 6.97
N ASP A 55 18.01 12.91 7.90
CA ASP A 55 18.45 11.53 8.08
C ASP A 55 17.27 10.57 8.24
N TRP A 56 17.34 9.45 7.52
CA TRP A 56 16.37 8.37 7.61
C TRP A 56 17.11 7.04 7.63
N GLY A 57 17.10 6.38 8.78
CA GLY A 57 17.82 5.12 9.00
C GLY A 57 17.43 4.01 8.03
N GLY A 58 18.41 3.19 7.62
CA GLY A 58 18.18 2.05 6.74
C GLY A 58 17.81 2.42 5.31
N THR A 59 18.26 3.57 4.80
CA THR A 59 17.99 4.01 3.43
C THR A 59 19.27 3.99 2.58
N PRO A 60 19.17 3.66 1.28
CA PRO A 60 20.34 3.48 0.44
C PRO A 60 20.73 4.79 -0.29
N ALA A 61 22.01 4.97 -0.63
CA ALA A 61 22.54 6.22 -1.19
C ALA A 61 21.82 6.71 -2.47
N GLN A 62 21.33 5.80 -3.32
CA GLN A 62 20.59 6.21 -4.51
C GLN A 62 19.26 6.91 -4.21
N ALA A 63 18.65 6.67 -3.04
CA ALA A 63 17.44 7.40 -2.64
C ALA A 63 17.74 8.89 -2.36
N TRP A 64 18.99 9.19 -1.98
CA TRP A 64 19.49 10.52 -1.62
C TRP A 64 20.24 11.22 -2.77
N THR A 65 20.27 10.62 -3.96
CA THR A 65 20.90 11.20 -5.16
C THR A 65 19.82 11.70 -6.12
N SER A 66 20.02 12.87 -6.72
CA SER A 66 19.09 13.41 -7.71
C SER A 66 18.95 12.50 -8.94
N ALA A 67 17.87 12.66 -9.70
CA ALA A 67 17.67 11.89 -10.94
C ALA A 67 18.80 12.15 -11.97
N GLU A 68 19.35 13.37 -12.00
CA GLU A 68 20.49 13.71 -12.85
C GLU A 68 21.76 13.00 -12.38
N GLY A 69 22.00 12.98 -11.06
CA GLY A 69 23.14 12.27 -10.45
C GLY A 69 23.12 10.76 -10.70
N LEU A 70 21.91 10.19 -10.92
CA LEU A 70 21.72 8.78 -11.24
C LEU A 70 21.66 8.46 -12.74
N ALA A 71 21.74 9.45 -13.64
CA ALA A 71 21.56 9.24 -15.07
C ALA A 71 22.57 8.26 -15.69
N SER A 72 23.75 8.09 -15.09
CA SER A 72 24.79 7.14 -15.51
C SER A 72 24.64 5.73 -14.92
N PHE A 73 23.59 5.45 -14.14
CA PHE A 73 23.37 4.20 -13.44
C PHE A 73 22.14 3.45 -14.01
N PRO A 74 22.32 2.63 -15.07
CA PRO A 74 21.21 2.00 -15.78
C PRO A 74 20.38 1.06 -14.90
N GLN A 75 20.95 0.49 -13.83
CA GLN A 75 20.22 -0.34 -12.87
C GLN A 75 19.12 0.41 -12.11
N TYR A 76 19.12 1.75 -12.13
CA TYR A 76 18.09 2.57 -11.50
C TYR A 76 17.02 3.07 -12.48
N ALA A 77 17.10 2.71 -13.77
CA ALA A 77 16.18 3.19 -14.79
C ALA A 77 14.70 2.94 -14.44
N ASP A 78 14.35 1.74 -13.98
CA ASP A 78 12.97 1.40 -13.61
C ASP A 78 12.45 2.23 -12.43
N GLY A 79 13.33 2.53 -11.47
CA GLY A 79 13.02 3.39 -10.33
C GLY A 79 12.80 4.84 -10.76
N LEU A 80 13.69 5.37 -11.61
CA LEU A 80 13.56 6.72 -12.15
C LEU A 80 12.31 6.87 -13.02
N GLU A 81 11.97 5.86 -13.81
CA GLU A 81 10.74 5.83 -14.60
C GLU A 81 9.49 5.78 -13.71
N LEU A 82 9.52 5.01 -12.62
CA LEU A 82 8.43 5.05 -11.63
C LEU A 82 8.25 6.45 -11.05
N MET A 83 9.34 7.14 -10.68
CA MET A 83 9.27 8.50 -10.15
C MET A 83 8.68 9.48 -11.17
N ARG A 84 9.08 9.37 -12.44
CA ARG A 84 8.51 10.14 -13.55
C ARG A 84 7.01 9.91 -13.69
N LEU A 85 6.57 8.66 -13.72
CA LEU A 85 5.15 8.29 -13.85
C LEU A 85 4.33 8.78 -12.65
N LEU A 86 4.83 8.63 -11.42
CA LEU A 86 4.16 9.12 -10.21
C LEU A 86 3.99 10.65 -10.20
N ARG A 87 4.94 11.37 -10.81
CA ARG A 87 4.87 12.83 -10.96
C ARG A 87 3.88 13.25 -12.04
N GLU A 88 3.92 12.60 -13.19
CA GLU A 88 3.23 13.06 -14.40
C GLU A 88 1.80 12.51 -14.51
N ASP A 89 1.58 11.26 -14.16
CA ASP A 89 0.27 10.61 -14.25
C ASP A 89 0.09 9.53 -13.16
N PRO A 90 -0.07 9.94 -11.89
CA PRO A 90 -0.35 9.01 -10.80
C PRO A 90 -1.69 8.27 -10.98
N GLN A 91 -2.62 8.83 -11.76
CA GLN A 91 -3.91 8.20 -12.06
C GLN A 91 -3.76 7.02 -13.02
N ALA A 92 -2.83 7.07 -13.98
CA ALA A 92 -2.52 5.93 -14.83
C ALA A 92 -1.98 4.74 -14.04
N ILE A 93 -1.12 4.96 -13.04
CA ILE A 93 -0.61 3.89 -12.15
C ILE A 93 -1.77 3.26 -11.37
N GLU A 94 -2.68 4.08 -10.84
CA GLU A 94 -3.87 3.58 -10.15
C GLU A 94 -4.76 2.77 -11.10
N ALA A 95 -5.05 3.30 -12.29
CA ALA A 95 -5.90 2.63 -13.26
C ALA A 95 -5.29 1.32 -13.78
N GLU A 96 -3.97 1.26 -13.98
CA GLU A 96 -3.24 0.03 -14.32
C GLU A 96 -3.37 -1.01 -13.21
N HIS A 97 -3.15 -0.60 -11.96
CA HIS A 97 -3.29 -1.47 -10.81
C HIS A 97 -4.72 -2.01 -10.65
N GLN A 98 -5.74 -1.16 -10.79
CA GLN A 98 -7.14 -1.57 -10.71
C GLN A 98 -7.52 -2.54 -11.84
N ARG A 99 -7.02 -2.33 -13.07
CA ARG A 99 -7.20 -3.32 -14.15
C ARG A 99 -6.55 -4.66 -13.84
N ALA A 100 -5.33 -4.64 -13.27
CA ALA A 100 -4.63 -5.85 -12.89
C ALA A 100 -5.36 -6.61 -11.77
N LEU A 101 -5.87 -5.88 -10.76
CA LEU A 101 -6.69 -6.45 -9.69
C LEU A 101 -7.99 -7.04 -10.22
N ALA A 102 -8.74 -6.33 -11.06
CA ALA A 102 -9.97 -6.85 -11.65
C ALA A 102 -9.74 -8.14 -12.44
N ALA A 103 -8.67 -8.19 -13.25
CA ALA A 103 -8.29 -9.41 -13.97
C ALA A 103 -7.84 -10.53 -13.02
N TRP A 104 -7.19 -10.19 -11.90
CA TRP A 104 -6.77 -11.13 -10.87
C TRP A 104 -7.96 -11.72 -10.10
N SER A 105 -8.88 -10.90 -9.59
CA SER A 105 -10.08 -11.35 -8.86
C SER A 105 -10.98 -12.23 -9.74
N ALA A 106 -11.05 -11.96 -11.05
CA ALA A 106 -11.79 -12.80 -11.99
C ALA A 106 -11.27 -14.25 -12.08
N ARG A 107 -10.04 -14.55 -11.61
CA ARG A 107 -9.51 -15.92 -11.59
C ARG A 107 -10.14 -16.81 -10.51
N TYR A 108 -10.82 -16.21 -9.54
CA TYR A 108 -11.52 -16.96 -8.50
C TYR A 108 -12.90 -17.45 -8.93
N GLU A 109 -13.41 -16.99 -10.08
CA GLU A 109 -14.69 -17.40 -10.63
C GLU A 109 -14.48 -18.31 -11.84
N ASN A 110 -15.26 -19.39 -11.91
CA ASN A 110 -15.29 -20.28 -13.07
C ASN A 110 -16.72 -20.61 -13.50
N ALA A 111 -16.87 -21.17 -14.71
CA ALA A 111 -18.18 -21.45 -15.29
C ALA A 111 -19.05 -22.40 -14.45
N GLU A 112 -18.44 -23.33 -13.71
CA GLU A 112 -19.18 -24.22 -12.79
C GLU A 112 -19.73 -23.43 -11.61
N GLN A 113 -18.91 -22.59 -10.97
CA GLN A 113 -19.31 -21.79 -9.82
C GLN A 113 -20.41 -20.78 -10.16
N LEU A 114 -20.41 -20.21 -11.38
CA LEU A 114 -21.49 -19.32 -11.82
C LEU A 114 -22.86 -20.03 -11.87
N THR A 115 -22.89 -21.35 -12.04
CA THR A 115 -24.15 -22.11 -11.93
C THR A 115 -24.73 -22.08 -10.52
N TRP A 116 -23.88 -21.90 -9.50
CA TRP A 116 -24.28 -21.77 -8.10
C TRP A 116 -24.99 -20.45 -7.82
N ALA A 117 -25.13 -19.53 -8.78
CA ALA A 117 -26.01 -18.37 -8.61
C ALA A 117 -27.44 -18.64 -9.11
N THR A 118 -27.67 -19.73 -9.84
CA THR A 118 -28.93 -19.93 -10.57
C THR A 118 -30.06 -20.47 -9.68
N PRO A 119 -31.34 -20.18 -9.99
CA PRO A 119 -32.48 -20.63 -9.18
C PRO A 119 -32.72 -22.14 -9.16
N GLY A 120 -32.13 -22.88 -10.12
CA GLY A 120 -32.32 -24.33 -10.27
C GLY A 120 -31.17 -25.17 -9.72
N PHE A 121 -30.14 -24.53 -9.16
CA PHE A 121 -29.01 -25.23 -8.55
C PHE A 121 -29.42 -25.87 -7.22
N ASP A 122 -29.03 -27.12 -7.02
CA ASP A 122 -29.25 -27.86 -5.77
C ASP A 122 -28.11 -27.59 -4.79
N ASP A 123 -28.40 -26.80 -3.75
CA ASP A 123 -27.49 -26.45 -2.67
C ASP A 123 -27.76 -27.25 -1.38
N SER A 124 -28.52 -28.34 -1.44
CA SER A 124 -28.83 -29.18 -0.27
C SER A 124 -27.58 -29.72 0.43
N GLY A 125 -26.49 -29.93 -0.32
CA GLY A 125 -25.18 -30.35 0.19
C GLY A 125 -24.32 -29.23 0.79
N TRP A 126 -24.79 -27.98 0.83
CA TRP A 126 -24.03 -26.85 1.35
C TRP A 126 -24.18 -26.74 2.88
N SER A 127 -23.08 -26.30 3.51
CA SER A 127 -23.04 -25.90 4.91
C SER A 127 -23.96 -24.70 5.15
N THR A 128 -24.27 -24.41 6.41
CA THR A 128 -25.15 -23.28 6.76
C THR A 128 -24.44 -22.38 7.76
N SER A 129 -24.52 -21.06 7.53
CA SER A 129 -24.02 -20.01 8.43
C SER A 129 -25.15 -19.05 8.78
N GLU A 130 -25.14 -18.54 10.01
CA GLU A 130 -25.97 -17.40 10.39
C GLU A 130 -25.29 -16.12 9.90
N LEU A 131 -26.00 -15.29 9.13
CA LEU A 131 -25.52 -13.99 8.67
C LEU A 131 -26.37 -12.84 9.25
N PRO A 132 -25.81 -11.65 9.48
CA PRO A 132 -24.39 -11.30 9.29
C PRO A 132 -23.44 -12.02 10.26
N SER A 133 -22.27 -12.40 9.77
CA SER A 133 -21.16 -12.90 10.59
C SER A 133 -19.83 -12.87 9.85
N SER A 134 -18.77 -12.73 10.65
CA SER A 134 -17.39 -12.94 10.25
C SER A 134 -17.10 -14.43 10.04
N TRP A 135 -16.11 -14.74 9.22
CA TRP A 135 -15.57 -16.08 9.08
C TRP A 135 -14.82 -16.47 10.34
N GLU A 136 -15.41 -17.38 11.11
CA GLU A 136 -14.85 -17.91 12.34
C GLU A 136 -14.82 -19.44 12.33
N GLY A 137 -14.15 -20.02 13.32
CA GLY A 137 -14.11 -21.46 13.52
C GLY A 137 -13.23 -22.22 12.52
N PRO A 138 -13.23 -23.57 12.60
CA PRO A 138 -12.25 -24.40 11.90
C PRO A 138 -12.46 -24.51 10.39
N GLU A 139 -13.64 -24.15 9.88
CA GLU A 139 -13.95 -24.27 8.45
C GLU A 139 -13.48 -23.05 7.63
N LEU A 140 -13.75 -21.84 8.16
CA LEU A 140 -13.57 -20.57 7.43
C LEU A 140 -12.61 -19.59 8.13
N GLY A 141 -12.35 -19.71 9.44
CA GLY A 141 -11.61 -18.68 10.21
C GLY A 141 -10.13 -18.49 9.85
N GLY A 142 -9.59 -19.25 8.91
CA GLY A 142 -8.26 -19.04 8.32
C GLY A 142 -8.23 -19.39 6.84
N PHE A 143 -9.38 -19.28 6.18
CA PHE A 143 -9.52 -19.57 4.76
C PHE A 143 -9.42 -18.29 3.95
N ASP A 144 -8.39 -18.18 3.11
CA ASP A 144 -8.26 -17.11 2.13
C ASP A 144 -8.75 -17.64 0.76
N GLY A 145 -9.66 -16.92 0.12
CA GLY A 145 -10.27 -17.31 -1.14
C GLY A 145 -11.73 -16.90 -1.24
N THR A 146 -12.49 -17.60 -2.09
CA THR A 146 -13.92 -17.33 -2.26
C THR A 146 -14.79 -18.21 -1.38
N VAL A 147 -15.78 -17.62 -0.72
CA VAL A 147 -16.91 -18.34 -0.14
C VAL A 147 -18.17 -17.86 -0.82
N TRP A 148 -18.92 -18.80 -1.37
CA TRP A 148 -20.22 -18.54 -1.96
C TRP A 148 -21.30 -18.69 -0.92
N TYR A 149 -22.19 -17.72 -0.86
CA TYR A 149 -23.41 -17.74 -0.06
C TYR A 149 -24.63 -17.83 -0.98
N ARG A 150 -25.65 -18.56 -0.56
CA ARG A 150 -26.94 -18.67 -1.23
C ARG A 150 -28.08 -18.58 -0.22
N ARG A 151 -29.13 -17.86 -0.60
CA ARG A 151 -30.38 -17.81 0.15
C ARG A 151 -31.57 -17.74 -0.78
N GLU A 152 -32.54 -18.62 -0.53
CA GLU A 152 -33.86 -18.50 -1.10
C GLU A 152 -34.69 -17.51 -0.28
N ILE A 153 -35.43 -16.65 -0.98
CA ILE A 153 -36.32 -15.66 -0.40
C ILE A 153 -37.66 -15.66 -1.14
N GLU A 154 -38.69 -15.18 -0.46
CA GLU A 154 -40.01 -14.96 -1.06
C GLU A 154 -40.18 -13.47 -1.37
N ILE A 155 -40.39 -13.12 -2.64
CA ILE A 155 -40.69 -11.76 -3.06
C ILE A 155 -42.20 -11.52 -2.93
N PRO A 156 -42.66 -10.52 -2.15
CA PRO A 156 -44.07 -10.17 -2.08
C PRO A 156 -44.67 -9.89 -3.46
N GLY A 157 -45.86 -10.43 -3.75
CA GLY A 157 -46.48 -10.31 -5.08
C GLY A 157 -46.65 -8.86 -5.56
N GLY A 158 -46.90 -7.92 -4.65
CA GLY A 158 -47.02 -6.49 -4.96
C GLY A 158 -45.72 -5.82 -5.41
N TRP A 159 -44.57 -6.49 -5.26
CA TRP A 159 -43.27 -6.00 -5.71
C TRP A 159 -42.94 -6.47 -7.13
N SER A 160 -43.79 -7.30 -7.76
CA SER A 160 -43.49 -7.86 -9.06
C SER A 160 -43.36 -6.78 -10.13
N GLY A 161 -42.27 -6.84 -10.91
CA GLY A 161 -41.98 -5.86 -11.96
C GLY A 161 -41.58 -4.47 -11.43
N ARG A 162 -41.10 -4.37 -10.19
CA ARG A 162 -40.65 -3.12 -9.56
C ARG A 162 -39.16 -3.18 -9.27
N GLU A 163 -38.50 -2.04 -9.32
CA GLU A 163 -37.10 -1.96 -8.91
C GLU A 163 -36.98 -2.22 -7.40
N LEU A 164 -36.09 -3.14 -7.04
CA LEU A 164 -35.75 -3.42 -5.65
C LEU A 164 -34.34 -2.91 -5.34
N VAL A 165 -34.05 -2.79 -4.06
CA VAL A 165 -32.74 -2.49 -3.52
C VAL A 165 -32.37 -3.62 -2.58
N LEU A 166 -31.20 -4.20 -2.81
CA LEU A 166 -30.61 -5.23 -1.99
C LEU A 166 -29.44 -4.63 -1.20
N GLU A 167 -29.47 -4.81 0.11
CA GLU A 167 -28.52 -4.30 1.09
C GLU A 167 -27.97 -5.50 1.89
N LEU A 168 -26.65 -5.61 2.03
CA LEU A 168 -25.96 -6.76 2.67
C LEU A 168 -24.96 -6.33 3.74
N GLY A 169 -25.07 -5.10 4.27
CA GLY A 169 -24.04 -4.54 5.14
C GLY A 169 -22.63 -4.56 4.53
N PRO A 170 -21.57 -4.35 5.33
CA PRO A 170 -20.19 -4.47 4.89
C PRO A 170 -19.80 -5.91 4.54
N ILE A 171 -19.03 -6.10 3.47
CA ILE A 171 -18.46 -7.40 3.08
C ILE A 171 -16.94 -7.27 2.98
N ASP A 172 -16.23 -8.22 3.58
CA ASP A 172 -14.76 -8.27 3.60
C ASP A 172 -14.25 -9.40 2.70
N ASP A 173 -13.42 -9.18 1.66
CA ASP A 173 -12.89 -7.91 1.12
C ASP A 173 -13.72 -7.41 -0.07
N GLU A 174 -13.98 -8.32 -1.01
CA GLU A 174 -14.63 -8.10 -2.30
C GLU A 174 -15.90 -8.95 -2.40
N ASP A 175 -16.86 -8.51 -3.20
CA ASP A 175 -18.05 -9.31 -3.50
C ASP A 175 -18.47 -9.22 -4.95
N VAL A 176 -19.17 -10.26 -5.39
CA VAL A 176 -20.02 -10.25 -6.57
C VAL A 176 -21.37 -10.80 -6.17
N THR A 177 -22.41 -9.99 -6.36
CA THR A 177 -23.76 -10.32 -5.91
C THR A 177 -24.67 -10.60 -7.10
N TYR A 178 -25.41 -11.70 -6.99
CA TYR A 178 -26.28 -12.24 -8.02
C TYR A 178 -27.73 -12.35 -7.51
N PHE A 179 -28.68 -12.05 -8.38
CA PHE A 179 -30.11 -12.23 -8.16
C PHE A 179 -30.69 -13.11 -9.27
N ASN A 180 -31.25 -14.26 -8.89
CA ASN A 180 -31.78 -15.26 -9.83
C ASN A 180 -30.77 -15.64 -10.94
N GLY A 181 -29.48 -15.76 -10.60
CA GLY A 181 -28.42 -16.10 -11.52
C GLY A 181 -27.92 -14.96 -12.42
N LYS A 182 -28.37 -13.72 -12.19
CA LYS A 182 -27.86 -12.53 -12.88
C LYS A 182 -27.08 -11.66 -11.91
N GLU A 183 -25.88 -11.25 -12.28
CA GLU A 183 -25.09 -10.28 -11.52
C GLU A 183 -25.86 -8.95 -11.44
N ILE A 184 -25.98 -8.40 -10.22
CA ILE A 184 -26.63 -7.12 -9.94
C ILE A 184 -25.67 -6.06 -9.41
N GLY A 185 -24.45 -6.45 -9.02
CA GLY A 185 -23.40 -5.54 -8.58
C GLY A 185 -22.21 -6.27 -7.97
N SER A 186 -21.13 -5.52 -7.76
CA SER A 186 -19.88 -6.02 -7.18
C SER A 186 -19.07 -4.88 -6.56
N HIS A 187 -18.30 -5.17 -5.52
CA HIS A 187 -17.15 -4.37 -5.14
C HIS A 187 -15.89 -5.23 -5.31
N ARG A 188 -15.07 -4.88 -6.30
CA ARG A 188 -13.79 -5.54 -6.60
C ARG A 188 -12.65 -4.55 -6.39
N GLY A 189 -11.46 -5.05 -6.10
CA GLY A 189 -10.28 -4.24 -5.80
C GLY A 189 -10.10 -3.92 -4.31
N SER A 190 -9.08 -3.13 -4.00
CA SER A 190 -8.67 -2.83 -2.62
C SER A 190 -9.54 -1.76 -1.95
N GLY A 191 -9.72 -1.87 -0.63
CA GLY A 191 -10.27 -0.80 0.20
C GLY A 191 -11.79 -0.83 0.38
N HIS A 192 -12.45 -1.92 -0.01
CA HIS A 192 -13.90 -2.08 0.10
C HIS A 192 -14.35 -2.90 1.33
N TRP A 193 -13.43 -3.45 2.12
CA TRP A 193 -13.69 -4.34 3.26
C TRP A 193 -14.76 -3.84 4.26
N SER A 194 -14.88 -2.53 4.46
CA SER A 194 -15.88 -1.91 5.36
C SER A 194 -17.03 -1.18 4.65
N THR A 195 -17.11 -1.24 3.32
CA THR A 195 -18.14 -0.52 2.55
C THR A 195 -19.49 -1.25 2.60
N PRO A 196 -20.59 -0.66 3.08
CA PRO A 196 -21.89 -1.33 2.98
C PRO A 196 -22.29 -1.59 1.53
N ARG A 197 -22.72 -2.83 1.23
CA ARG A 197 -23.12 -3.23 -0.12
C ARG A 197 -24.57 -2.87 -0.37
N ARG A 198 -24.81 -2.16 -1.48
CA ARG A 198 -26.14 -1.73 -1.89
C ARG A 198 -26.28 -1.80 -3.42
N TYR A 199 -27.15 -2.67 -3.89
CA TYR A 199 -27.32 -2.95 -5.32
C TYR A 199 -28.78 -2.82 -5.77
N ALA A 200 -28.98 -2.26 -6.95
CA ALA A 200 -30.30 -2.22 -7.57
C ALA A 200 -30.62 -3.58 -8.20
N VAL A 201 -31.81 -4.11 -7.93
CA VAL A 201 -32.36 -5.28 -8.61
C VAL A 201 -33.32 -4.80 -9.69
N PRO A 202 -33.00 -4.98 -10.98
CA PRO A 202 -33.85 -4.52 -12.07
C PRO A 202 -35.26 -5.15 -12.03
N PRO A 203 -36.31 -4.42 -12.43
CA PRO A 203 -37.69 -4.91 -12.50
C PRO A 203 -37.89 -6.25 -13.19
N GLN A 204 -37.02 -6.60 -14.15
CA GLN A 204 -37.10 -7.82 -14.93
C GLN A 204 -36.75 -9.07 -14.10
N LEU A 205 -36.01 -8.89 -12.98
CA LEU A 205 -35.58 -9.95 -12.08
C LEU A 205 -36.52 -10.12 -10.86
N SER A 206 -37.29 -9.08 -10.53
CA SER A 206 -38.24 -9.05 -9.41
C SER A 206 -39.58 -9.70 -9.81
N ARG A 207 -39.59 -11.01 -10.04
CA ARG A 207 -40.85 -11.76 -10.22
C ARG A 207 -41.37 -12.17 -8.84
N GLY A 208 -42.65 -11.93 -8.56
CA GLY A 208 -43.24 -12.33 -7.28
C GLY A 208 -43.10 -13.84 -7.04
N GLY A 209 -42.94 -14.23 -5.77
CA GLY A 209 -42.69 -15.61 -5.35
C GLY A 209 -41.21 -15.89 -5.08
N ARG A 210 -40.81 -17.16 -5.18
CA ARG A 210 -39.44 -17.63 -4.89
C ARG A 210 -38.38 -16.91 -5.75
N ALA A 211 -37.35 -16.41 -5.09
CA ALA A 211 -36.13 -15.90 -5.70
C ALA A 211 -34.88 -16.39 -4.96
N VAL A 212 -33.74 -16.33 -5.63
CA VAL A 212 -32.44 -16.71 -5.06
C VAL A 212 -31.52 -15.50 -5.08
N VAL A 213 -30.93 -15.21 -3.93
CA VAL A 213 -29.77 -14.32 -3.80
C VAL A 213 -28.54 -15.19 -3.63
N ALA A 214 -27.50 -14.92 -4.41
CA ALA A 214 -26.19 -15.54 -4.23
C ALA A 214 -25.11 -14.46 -4.15
N VAL A 215 -24.13 -14.66 -3.27
CA VAL A 215 -23.02 -13.71 -3.05
C VAL A 215 -21.72 -14.50 -3.09
N SER A 216 -20.83 -14.15 -4.00
CA SER A 216 -19.45 -14.64 -3.99
C SER A 216 -18.60 -13.64 -3.23
N VAL A 217 -18.16 -13.99 -2.03
CA VAL A 217 -17.27 -13.16 -1.20
C VAL A 217 -15.85 -13.64 -1.41
N LEU A 218 -14.94 -12.75 -1.80
CA LEU A 218 -13.50 -13.02 -1.90
C LEU A 218 -12.80 -12.32 -0.74
N ASP A 219 -12.18 -13.11 0.13
CA ASP A 219 -11.25 -12.65 1.16
C ASP A 219 -9.82 -12.94 0.72
N THR A 220 -8.94 -11.96 0.89
CA THR A 220 -7.54 -12.05 0.45
C THR A 220 -6.54 -12.09 1.60
N GLY A 221 -7.05 -12.27 2.83
CA GLY A 221 -6.32 -12.34 4.07
C GLY A 221 -6.96 -11.47 5.14
N GLY A 222 -6.98 -11.98 6.38
CA GLY A 222 -7.62 -11.29 7.49
C GLY A 222 -8.89 -12.00 7.92
N ILE A 223 -9.92 -11.24 8.25
CA ILE A 223 -11.22 -11.77 8.68
C ILE A 223 -12.23 -11.55 7.55
N GLY A 224 -12.53 -12.59 6.77
CA GLY A 224 -13.59 -12.52 5.76
C GLY A 224 -14.99 -12.48 6.36
N GLY A 225 -16.01 -12.23 5.55
CA GLY A 225 -17.41 -12.35 5.98
C GLY A 225 -18.40 -11.40 5.32
N ILE A 226 -19.68 -11.65 5.60
CA ILE A 226 -20.76 -10.70 5.32
C ILE A 226 -21.21 -10.15 6.68
N ASN A 227 -20.77 -8.93 6.99
CA ASN A 227 -20.73 -8.34 8.32
C ASN A 227 -21.81 -7.25 8.51
N GLY A 228 -21.77 -6.56 9.65
CA GLY A 228 -22.72 -5.51 10.00
C GLY A 228 -23.86 -6.01 10.89
N GLU A 229 -24.86 -5.17 11.07
CA GLU A 229 -26.03 -5.46 11.91
C GLU A 229 -27.19 -6.04 11.09
N PRO A 230 -28.08 -6.88 11.68
CA PRO A 230 -29.17 -7.52 10.95
C PRO A 230 -30.11 -6.59 10.16
N ASP A 231 -30.23 -5.31 10.54
CA ASP A 231 -31.04 -4.30 9.87
C ASP A 231 -30.32 -3.62 8.68
N GLU A 232 -29.05 -3.93 8.45
CA GLU A 232 -28.30 -3.56 7.23
C GLU A 232 -28.43 -4.61 6.11
N HIS A 233 -29.13 -5.72 6.39
CA HIS A 233 -29.29 -6.89 5.51
C HIS A 233 -30.73 -7.00 5.07
N LEU A 234 -31.09 -6.30 4.00
CA LEU A 234 -32.47 -6.09 3.60
C LEU A 234 -32.67 -6.20 2.08
N LEU A 235 -33.84 -6.66 1.68
CA LEU A 235 -34.38 -6.45 0.34
C LEU A 235 -35.61 -5.54 0.45
N GLY A 236 -35.68 -4.50 -0.38
CA GLY A 236 -36.77 -3.52 -0.32
C GLY A 236 -37.20 -2.99 -1.67
N LEU A 237 -38.41 -2.46 -1.74
CA LEU A 237 -38.81 -1.58 -2.84
C LEU A 237 -38.00 -0.27 -2.81
N ALA A 238 -37.45 0.13 -3.95
CA ALA A 238 -36.73 1.40 -4.06
C ALA A 238 -37.58 2.58 -3.57
N GLY A 239 -37.07 3.35 -2.61
CA GLY A 239 -37.72 4.53 -2.05
C GLY A 239 -38.99 4.29 -1.22
N HIS A 240 -39.28 3.05 -0.83
CA HIS A 240 -40.44 2.70 0.01
C HIS A 240 -40.00 2.24 1.40
N ALA A 241 -40.93 2.03 2.34
CA ALA A 241 -40.64 1.50 3.68
C ALA A 241 -40.69 -0.03 3.76
N ASP A 242 -41.35 -0.70 2.81
CA ASP A 242 -41.51 -2.15 2.85
C ASP A 242 -40.17 -2.87 2.64
N ARG A 243 -39.81 -3.76 3.57
CA ARG A 243 -38.55 -4.49 3.58
C ARG A 243 -38.76 -5.96 3.97
N VAL A 244 -37.89 -6.82 3.45
CA VAL A 244 -37.73 -8.22 3.84
C VAL A 244 -36.32 -8.37 4.41
N SER A 245 -36.18 -9.00 5.58
CA SER A 245 -34.87 -9.24 6.17
C SER A 245 -34.12 -10.35 5.45
N LEU A 246 -32.83 -10.10 5.22
CA LEU A 246 -31.84 -11.04 4.72
C LEU A 246 -30.92 -11.57 5.83
N ALA A 247 -31.16 -11.23 7.09
CA ALA A 247 -30.46 -11.81 8.24
C ALA A 247 -30.99 -13.21 8.57
N GLY A 248 -30.17 -14.05 9.21
CA GLY A 248 -30.46 -15.43 9.57
C GLY A 248 -29.70 -16.45 8.71
N PRO A 249 -30.25 -17.66 8.50
CA PRO A 249 -29.50 -18.76 7.89
C PRO A 249 -29.29 -18.55 6.39
N TRP A 250 -28.04 -18.72 5.96
CA TRP A 250 -27.61 -18.80 4.56
C TRP A 250 -26.87 -20.10 4.32
N LYS A 251 -27.03 -20.66 3.12
CA LYS A 251 -26.17 -21.74 2.65
C LYS A 251 -24.82 -21.18 2.25
N HIS A 252 -23.73 -21.85 2.60
CA HIS A 252 -22.39 -21.49 2.15
C HIS A 252 -21.57 -22.66 1.63
N LYS A 253 -20.64 -22.36 0.72
CA LYS A 253 -19.67 -23.31 0.20
C LYS A 253 -18.39 -22.59 -0.23
N LYS A 254 -17.23 -23.18 0.10
CA LYS A 254 -15.93 -22.71 -0.38
C LYS A 254 -15.82 -22.85 -1.91
N GLY A 255 -15.40 -21.79 -2.55
CA GLY A 255 -15.01 -21.73 -3.96
C GLY A 255 -13.49 -21.93 -4.12
N ALA A 256 -12.88 -21.12 -4.97
CA ALA A 256 -11.44 -21.15 -5.22
C ALA A 256 -10.63 -20.67 -4.00
N SER A 257 -9.51 -21.35 -3.70
CA SER A 257 -8.56 -20.99 -2.65
C SER A 257 -7.55 -19.96 -3.16
N ALA A 258 -7.13 -19.03 -2.32
CA ALA A 258 -6.06 -18.08 -2.68
C ALA A 258 -4.71 -18.78 -2.93
N ALA A 259 -4.50 -19.97 -2.38
CA ALA A 259 -3.31 -20.79 -2.67
C ALA A 259 -3.24 -21.28 -4.12
N ASP A 260 -4.38 -21.36 -4.81
CA ASP A 260 -4.47 -21.85 -6.20
C ASP A 260 -4.39 -20.71 -7.23
N VAL A 261 -4.37 -19.46 -6.76
CA VAL A 261 -4.33 -18.26 -7.61
C VAL A 261 -2.94 -17.61 -7.49
N PRO A 262 -2.36 -17.08 -8.59
CA PRO A 262 -1.11 -16.33 -8.51
C PRO A 262 -1.18 -15.18 -7.51
N ALA A 263 -0.02 -14.72 -7.03
CA ALA A 263 0.05 -13.62 -6.07
C ALA A 263 -0.76 -12.38 -6.54
N ARG A 264 -1.45 -11.75 -5.59
CA ARG A 264 -2.21 -10.52 -5.83
C ARG A 264 -1.29 -9.44 -6.40
N PRO A 265 -1.66 -8.81 -7.54
CA PRO A 265 -0.89 -7.70 -8.10
C PRO A 265 -0.66 -6.62 -7.05
N GLN A 266 0.57 -6.11 -6.95
CA GLN A 266 0.89 -4.99 -6.06
C GLN A 266 0.88 -3.68 -6.84
N LYS A 267 0.37 -2.62 -6.20
CA LYS A 267 0.46 -1.27 -6.76
C LYS A 267 1.93 -0.84 -6.77
N ARG A 268 2.42 -0.39 -7.93
CA ARG A 268 3.72 0.29 -8.00
C ARG A 268 3.64 1.56 -7.16
N SER A 269 4.50 1.67 -6.15
CA SER A 269 4.56 2.81 -5.26
C SER A 269 6.02 3.17 -4.96
N MET A 270 6.25 4.43 -4.61
CA MET A 270 7.54 4.87 -4.11
C MET A 270 7.65 4.69 -2.59
N ASN A 271 8.88 4.52 -2.12
CA ASN A 271 9.22 4.50 -0.70
C ASN A 271 10.64 5.06 -0.50
N ALA A 272 11.14 5.02 0.73
CA ALA A 272 12.45 5.57 1.11
C ALA A 272 13.66 4.82 0.48
N HIS A 273 13.43 3.70 -0.21
CA HIS A 273 14.46 2.96 -0.95
C HIS A 273 14.39 3.20 -2.47
N THR A 274 13.30 3.80 -2.96
CA THR A 274 13.16 4.18 -4.36
C THR A 274 14.22 5.22 -4.71
N PRO A 275 14.95 5.06 -5.83
CA PRO A 275 15.93 6.05 -6.27
C PRO A 275 15.35 7.46 -6.29
N THR A 276 16.14 8.45 -5.85
CA THR A 276 15.79 9.89 -5.84
C THR A 276 14.65 10.31 -4.89
N SER A 277 13.90 9.39 -4.28
CA SER A 277 12.70 9.76 -3.51
C SER A 277 12.98 10.62 -2.28
N LEU A 278 14.08 10.36 -1.58
CA LEU A 278 14.52 11.11 -0.40
C LEU A 278 15.27 12.38 -0.77
N PHE A 279 16.05 12.37 -1.85
CA PHE A 279 16.62 13.59 -2.40
C PHE A 279 15.51 14.62 -2.66
N ASN A 280 14.46 14.19 -3.36
CA ASN A 280 13.33 15.02 -3.71
C ASN A 280 12.57 15.56 -2.48
N GLY A 281 12.32 14.70 -1.49
CA GLY A 281 11.49 15.03 -0.33
C GLY A 281 12.23 15.73 0.81
N MET A 282 13.54 15.52 0.94
CA MET A 282 14.31 15.94 2.12
C MET A 282 15.56 16.78 1.82
N ILE A 283 16.19 16.63 0.65
CA ILE A 283 17.43 17.35 0.30
C ILE A 283 17.16 18.56 -0.60
N ALA A 284 16.37 18.38 -1.66
CA ALA A 284 15.94 19.46 -2.53
C ALA A 284 15.31 20.67 -1.78
N PRO A 285 14.38 20.47 -0.82
CA PRO A 285 13.78 21.61 -0.12
C PRO A 285 14.71 22.35 0.85
N VAL A 286 15.87 21.78 1.21
CA VAL A 286 16.87 22.48 2.04
C VAL A 286 17.97 23.16 1.22
N HIS A 287 17.93 23.02 -0.10
CA HIS A 287 18.85 23.69 -1.03
C HIS A 287 18.92 25.22 -0.86
N PRO A 288 17.83 25.95 -0.51
CA PRO A 288 17.91 27.39 -0.24
C PRO A 288 18.81 27.78 0.94
N PHE A 289 19.18 26.84 1.83
CA PHE A 289 20.19 27.10 2.84
C PHE A 289 21.60 26.95 2.25
N GLU A 290 22.39 28.01 2.33
CA GLU A 290 23.83 27.90 2.09
C GLU A 290 24.46 26.98 3.14
N ILE A 291 25.12 25.90 2.70
CA ILE A 291 25.84 24.98 3.57
C ILE A 291 27.36 25.13 3.42
N ARG A 292 28.08 24.88 4.51
CA ARG A 292 29.56 24.90 4.54
C ARG A 292 30.19 23.50 4.52
N GLY A 293 29.37 22.46 4.57
CA GLY A 293 29.82 21.08 4.54
C GLY A 293 28.68 20.10 4.81
N ALA A 294 28.94 18.83 4.58
CA ALA A 294 28.02 17.74 4.90
C ALA A 294 28.73 16.64 5.68
N ILE A 295 27.97 15.95 6.53
CA ILE A 295 28.39 14.72 7.19
C ILE A 295 27.40 13.60 6.83
N TRP A 296 27.91 12.44 6.43
CA TRP A 296 27.10 11.30 5.99
C TRP A 296 27.27 10.08 6.90
N TYR A 297 26.14 9.49 7.31
CA TYR A 297 26.07 8.36 8.23
C TYR A 297 24.87 7.49 7.84
N GLN A 298 24.95 6.30 7.25
CA GLN A 298 26.01 5.43 6.75
C GLN A 298 25.37 4.59 5.62
N GLY A 299 26.14 4.00 4.69
CA GLY A 299 25.61 3.29 3.51
C GLY A 299 25.05 1.88 3.76
N GLU A 300 24.44 1.62 4.92
CA GLU A 300 24.11 0.27 5.41
C GLU A 300 23.25 -0.56 4.45
N SER A 301 22.23 0.06 3.86
CA SER A 301 21.36 -0.62 2.87
C SER A 301 22.03 -0.85 1.51
N ASN A 302 23.26 -0.37 1.32
CA ASN A 302 24.09 -0.67 0.17
C ASN A 302 25.14 -1.77 0.43
N ARG A 303 25.17 -2.39 1.63
CA ARG A 303 26.20 -3.39 2.01
C ARG A 303 26.37 -4.52 0.99
N ALA A 304 25.28 -5.10 0.50
CA ALA A 304 25.30 -6.17 -0.50
C ALA A 304 25.67 -5.70 -1.92
N ARG A 305 25.91 -4.40 -2.11
CA ARG A 305 26.24 -3.75 -3.38
C ARG A 305 27.49 -2.89 -3.26
N ALA A 306 28.45 -3.30 -2.42
CA ALA A 306 29.68 -2.56 -2.15
C ALA A 306 30.45 -2.17 -3.42
N PHE A 307 30.51 -3.05 -4.42
CA PHE A 307 31.19 -2.74 -5.69
C PHE A 307 30.53 -1.57 -6.43
N GLU A 308 29.20 -1.55 -6.50
CA GLU A 308 28.44 -0.42 -7.08
C GLU A 308 28.66 0.86 -6.27
N TYR A 309 28.68 0.74 -4.93
CA TYR A 309 28.84 1.86 -4.01
C TYR A 309 30.11 2.68 -4.27
N ARG A 310 31.18 2.05 -4.78
CA ARG A 310 32.43 2.72 -5.20
C ARG A 310 32.21 3.82 -6.25
N SER A 311 31.14 3.72 -7.03
CA SER A 311 30.78 4.71 -8.05
C SER A 311 29.58 5.55 -7.63
N LEU A 312 28.60 4.95 -6.95
CA LEU A 312 27.39 5.63 -6.50
C LEU A 312 27.69 6.71 -5.45
N PHE A 313 28.53 6.42 -4.47
CA PHE A 313 28.78 7.35 -3.37
C PHE A 313 29.55 8.62 -3.83
N PRO A 314 30.62 8.52 -4.64
CA PRO A 314 31.22 9.70 -5.27
C PRO A 314 30.24 10.48 -6.16
N ALA A 315 29.36 9.77 -6.89
CA ALA A 315 28.35 10.40 -7.72
C ALA A 315 27.34 11.21 -6.89
N MET A 316 26.89 10.67 -5.75
CA MET A 316 26.01 11.40 -4.82
C MET A 316 26.68 12.66 -4.27
N ILE A 317 27.95 12.58 -3.86
CA ILE A 317 28.70 13.74 -3.36
C ILE A 317 28.85 14.79 -4.46
N THR A 318 29.22 14.36 -5.68
CA THR A 318 29.37 15.25 -6.83
C THR A 318 28.04 15.89 -7.23
N ASP A 319 26.96 15.12 -7.17
CA ASP A 319 25.60 15.61 -7.40
C ASP A 319 25.24 16.68 -6.38
N TRP A 320 25.38 16.43 -5.07
CA TRP A 320 25.06 17.44 -4.05
C TRP A 320 25.89 18.72 -4.22
N ARG A 321 27.20 18.61 -4.50
CA ARG A 321 28.04 19.78 -4.79
C ARG A 321 27.55 20.56 -6.01
N ARG A 322 27.09 19.86 -7.05
CA ARG A 322 26.49 20.48 -8.25
C ARG A 322 25.18 21.18 -7.91
N GLN A 323 24.30 20.54 -7.14
CA GLN A 323 23.03 21.13 -6.72
C GLN A 323 23.31 22.45 -6.00
N TRP A 324 24.18 22.47 -4.98
CA TRP A 324 24.57 23.68 -4.25
C TRP A 324 25.49 24.65 -5.02
N GLY A 325 26.00 24.27 -6.19
CA GLY A 325 26.96 25.07 -6.95
C GLY A 325 28.27 25.34 -6.19
N SER A 326 28.66 24.47 -5.27
CA SER A 326 29.80 24.67 -4.36
C SER A 326 30.52 23.36 -4.04
N ASP A 327 31.85 23.38 -4.05
CA ASP A 327 32.70 22.23 -3.69
C ASP A 327 32.99 22.22 -2.18
N PHE A 328 31.95 21.94 -1.38
CA PHE A 328 32.06 21.93 0.07
C PHE A 328 32.70 20.63 0.62
N PRO A 329 33.34 20.68 1.81
CA PRO A 329 33.82 19.50 2.52
C PRO A 329 32.70 18.48 2.79
N PHE A 330 32.94 17.22 2.43
CA PHE A 330 32.01 16.11 2.65
C PHE A 330 32.70 15.05 3.49
N TYR A 331 32.25 14.87 4.72
CA TYR A 331 32.77 13.84 5.62
C TYR A 331 31.78 12.69 5.73
N PHE A 332 32.25 11.51 6.08
CA PHE A 332 31.39 10.36 6.29
C PHE A 332 31.92 9.48 7.41
N VAL A 333 31.01 8.69 7.99
CA VAL A 333 31.36 7.63 8.93
C VAL A 333 31.31 6.29 8.21
N GLN A 334 32.39 5.52 8.31
CA GLN A 334 32.43 4.16 7.79
C GLN A 334 31.43 3.27 8.54
N ILE A 335 30.82 2.33 7.82
CA ILE A 335 29.85 1.41 8.41
C ILE A 335 30.47 0.62 9.57
N ALA A 336 29.74 0.52 10.68
CA ALA A 336 30.20 -0.22 11.85
C ALA A 336 30.47 -1.71 11.56
N PRO A 337 31.37 -2.38 12.31
CA PRO A 337 31.56 -3.83 12.24
C PRO A 337 30.46 -4.63 12.93
N TYR A 338 29.22 -4.36 12.54
CA TYR A 338 28.08 -5.15 12.94
C TYR A 338 27.96 -6.40 12.07
N THR A 339 27.77 -7.56 12.69
CA THR A 339 27.56 -8.83 11.99
C THR A 339 26.07 -9.03 11.76
N TYR A 340 25.63 -8.84 10.52
CA TYR A 340 24.25 -9.14 10.13
C TYR A 340 24.07 -10.65 9.97
N GLY A 341 22.89 -11.19 10.30
CA GLY A 341 22.60 -12.60 10.08
C GLY A 341 22.81 -12.99 8.62
N GLY A 342 23.73 -13.91 8.34
CA GLY A 342 24.07 -14.32 6.98
C GLY A 342 25.11 -13.44 6.26
N ASP A 343 25.75 -12.49 6.95
CA ASP A 343 26.88 -11.71 6.43
C ASP A 343 28.08 -12.62 6.09
N ARG A 344 28.56 -12.55 4.85
CA ARG A 344 29.69 -13.30 4.29
C ARG A 344 30.89 -12.41 3.98
N GLY A 345 30.83 -11.13 4.33
CA GLY A 345 31.90 -10.15 4.10
C GLY A 345 31.42 -8.83 3.53
N GLU A 346 30.14 -8.70 3.19
CA GLU A 346 29.54 -7.55 2.53
C GLU A 346 29.78 -6.24 3.33
N THR A 347 29.72 -6.31 4.66
CA THR A 347 30.01 -5.15 5.52
C THR A 347 31.47 -4.69 5.42
N ALA A 348 32.42 -5.62 5.28
CA ALA A 348 33.84 -5.28 5.10
C ALA A 348 34.11 -4.70 3.71
N GLU A 349 33.52 -5.29 2.66
CA GLU A 349 33.61 -4.77 1.29
C GLU A 349 33.04 -3.35 1.18
N LEU A 350 31.93 -3.06 1.87
CA LEU A 350 31.35 -1.72 1.89
C LEU A 350 32.27 -0.71 2.59
N ARG A 351 32.94 -1.07 3.70
CA ARG A 351 33.92 -0.17 4.35
C ARG A 351 35.05 0.20 3.41
N GLU A 352 35.54 -0.77 2.63
CA GLU A 352 36.58 -0.52 1.63
C GLU A 352 36.05 0.37 0.50
N ALA A 353 34.83 0.12 0.00
CA ALA A 353 34.20 0.97 -0.98
C ALA A 353 34.03 2.43 -0.50
N GLN A 354 33.71 2.64 0.78
CA GLN A 354 33.63 3.98 1.37
C GLN A 354 34.99 4.72 1.39
N LEU A 355 36.13 4.02 1.36
CA LEU A 355 37.45 4.65 1.30
C LEU A 355 37.92 4.96 -0.12
N MET A 356 37.19 4.49 -1.13
CA MET A 356 37.48 4.74 -2.55
C MET A 356 36.75 5.99 -3.08
N THR A 357 36.30 6.87 -2.17
CA THR A 357 35.40 7.99 -2.48
C THR A 357 36.11 9.27 -2.87
#